data_AF-A0A937H6C2-F1
#
_entry.id   AF-A0A937H6C2-F1
#
_cell.length_a   1.000
_cell.length_b   1.000
_cell.length_c   1.000
_cell.angle_alpha   90.00
_cell.angle_beta   90.00
_cell.angle_gamma   90.00
#
_symmetry.space_group_name_H-M   'P 1'
#
loop_
_entity.id
_entity.type
_entity.pdbx_description
1 polymer ?
#
loop_
_entity_poly.entity_id
_entity_poly.type
_entity_poly.pdbx_seq_one_letter_code
_entity_poly.pdbx_strand_id
1 'polypeptide(L)'
;INKVMEGRPNITDAIKNGEIDFIINTTEGKQAIKDSFAIRRDALQHNVCYTTTMAGGRASVEALRHRAQMAVYCLQEMHAGID
;
A
#
# COMPACT_ATOMS: atom_id res chain seq x y z
N ILE A 1 1.47 14.39 -9.99
CA ILE A 1 0.75 14.72 -8.73
C ILE A 1 1.74 15.47 -7.83
N ASN A 2 1.42 16.70 -7.43
CA ASN A 2 2.30 17.53 -6.58
C ASN A 2 2.40 16.93 -5.16
N LYS A 3 3.54 17.17 -4.46
CA LYS A 3 3.61 16.93 -3.02
C LYS A 3 2.74 17.95 -2.27
N VAL A 4 2.43 17.65 -1.01
CA VAL A 4 1.58 18.50 -0.16
C VAL A 4 2.08 19.95 -0.10
N MET A 5 3.40 20.15 -0.06
CA MET A 5 4.02 21.48 0.04
C MET A 5 4.18 22.20 -1.32
N GLU A 6 3.89 21.54 -2.43
CA GLU A 6 4.14 22.06 -3.79
C GLU A 6 2.90 22.74 -4.42
N GLY A 7 1.79 22.85 -3.67
CA GLY A 7 0.57 23.54 -4.10
C GLY A 7 -0.61 22.61 -4.35
N ARG A 8 -1.64 23.07 -5.09
CA ARG A 8 -2.85 22.30 -5.40
C ARG A 8 -3.10 22.20 -6.92
N PRO A 9 -3.74 21.12 -7.40
CA PRO A 9 -4.07 19.90 -6.65
C PRO A 9 -2.81 19.07 -6.32
N ASN A 10 -2.81 18.41 -5.16
CA ASN A 10 -1.71 17.53 -4.72
C ASN A 10 -2.18 16.11 -4.38
N ILE A 11 -1.25 15.29 -3.91
CA ILE A 11 -1.48 13.88 -3.56
C ILE A 11 -2.63 13.66 -2.57
N THR A 12 -2.83 14.56 -1.62
CA THR A 12 -3.95 14.44 -0.67
C THR A 12 -5.30 14.71 -1.35
N ASP A 13 -5.33 15.60 -2.33
CA ASP A 13 -6.55 15.85 -3.12
C ASP A 13 -6.88 14.63 -3.98
N ALA A 14 -5.88 14.01 -4.62
CA ALA A 14 -6.07 12.79 -5.42
C ALA A 14 -6.56 11.60 -4.58
N ILE A 15 -6.03 11.41 -3.37
CA ILE A 15 -6.51 10.37 -2.43
C ILE A 15 -7.98 10.61 -2.08
N LYS A 16 -8.34 11.86 -1.73
CA LYS A 16 -9.70 12.24 -1.32
C LYS A 16 -10.72 12.09 -2.44
N ASN A 17 -10.29 12.33 -3.67
CA ASN A 17 -11.12 12.19 -4.87
C ASN A 17 -11.28 10.72 -5.32
N GLY A 18 -10.60 9.76 -4.67
CA GLY A 18 -10.62 8.36 -5.08
C GLY A 18 -9.85 8.09 -6.36
N GLU A 19 -8.88 8.93 -6.71
CA GLU A 19 -8.06 8.80 -7.93
C GLU A 19 -6.89 7.80 -7.74
N ILE A 20 -6.73 7.24 -6.54
CA ILE A 20 -5.60 6.38 -6.15
C ILE A 20 -6.10 5.15 -5.40
N ASP A 21 -5.82 3.96 -5.94
CA ASP A 21 -6.21 2.67 -5.35
C ASP A 21 -5.09 2.01 -4.52
N PHE A 22 -3.83 2.36 -4.77
CA PHE A 22 -2.68 1.77 -4.08
C PHE A 22 -1.51 2.75 -3.94
N ILE A 23 -0.89 2.79 -2.76
CA ILE A 23 0.22 3.69 -2.43
C ILE A 23 1.43 2.92 -1.90
N ILE A 24 2.62 3.20 -2.45
CA ILE A 24 3.91 2.80 -1.87
C ILE A 24 4.59 4.05 -1.33
N ASN A 25 4.60 4.24 -0.01
CA ASN A 25 5.17 5.41 0.66
C ASN A 25 6.39 5.03 1.52
N THR A 26 7.58 5.03 0.91
CA THR A 26 8.84 4.76 1.63
C THR A 26 9.50 6.07 2.05
N THR A 27 9.92 6.18 3.32
CA THR A 27 10.53 7.39 3.86
C THR A 27 11.77 7.06 4.67
N GLU A 28 12.83 7.85 4.51
CA GLU A 28 14.04 7.75 5.31
C GLU A 28 14.36 9.10 5.95
N GLY A 29 14.73 9.08 7.23
CA GLY A 29 15.04 10.29 8.00
C GLY A 29 13.81 11.00 8.58
N LYS A 30 14.02 11.70 9.70
CA LYS A 30 12.95 12.32 10.50
C LYS A 30 12.13 13.35 9.72
N GLN A 31 12.76 14.12 8.82
CA GLN A 31 12.09 15.14 8.04
C GLN A 31 11.14 14.53 7.02
N ALA A 32 11.62 13.58 6.21
CA ALA A 32 10.78 12.89 5.23
C ALA A 32 9.61 12.16 5.89
N ILE A 33 9.81 11.56 7.07
CA ILE A 33 8.73 10.90 7.84
C ILE A 33 7.62 11.90 8.23
N LYS A 34 7.99 13.11 8.64
CA LYS A 34 7.04 14.17 8.98
C LYS A 34 6.32 14.69 7.74
N ASP A 35 7.06 14.99 6.67
CA ASP A 35 6.50 15.56 5.44
C ASP A 35 5.54 14.59 4.73
N SER A 36 5.77 13.28 4.88
CA SER A 36 4.92 12.23 4.32
C SER A 36 3.78 11.78 5.23
N PHE A 37 3.68 12.30 6.46
CA PHE A 37 2.65 11.89 7.42
C PHE A 37 1.24 12.06 6.87
N ALA A 38 0.98 13.18 6.17
CA ALA A 38 -0.31 13.46 5.57
C ALA A 38 -0.74 12.40 4.55
N ILE A 39 0.20 11.85 3.77
CA ILE A 39 -0.08 10.81 2.76
C ILE A 39 -0.57 9.54 3.46
N ARG A 40 0.13 9.07 4.51
CA ARG A 40 -0.25 7.84 5.24
C ARG A 40 -1.57 8.01 5.97
N ARG A 41 -1.77 9.17 6.62
CA ARG A 41 -3.01 9.48 7.33
C ARG A 41 -4.19 9.51 6.36
N ASP A 42 -4.07 10.22 5.26
CA ASP A 42 -5.17 10.39 4.30
C ASP A 42 -5.45 9.05 3.58
N ALA A 43 -4.44 8.26 3.25
CA ALA A 43 -4.61 6.89 2.73
C ALA A 43 -5.43 6.00 3.69
N LEU A 44 -5.06 6.00 4.99
CA LEU A 44 -5.78 5.25 6.02
C LEU A 44 -7.23 5.74 6.17
N GLN A 45 -7.45 7.05 6.20
CA GLN A 45 -8.79 7.64 6.35
C GLN A 45 -9.73 7.34 5.18
N HIS A 46 -9.18 7.16 3.97
CA HIS A 46 -9.96 6.93 2.75
C HIS A 46 -9.93 5.46 2.30
N ASN A 47 -9.47 4.55 3.17
CA ASN A 47 -9.37 3.11 2.89
C ASN A 47 -8.57 2.77 1.64
N VAL A 48 -7.57 3.58 1.30
CA VAL A 48 -6.63 3.30 0.21
C VAL A 48 -5.55 2.36 0.73
N CYS A 49 -5.38 1.20 0.09
CA CYS A 49 -4.34 0.24 0.46
C CYS A 49 -2.96 0.90 0.30
N TYR A 50 -2.12 0.83 1.34
CA TYR A 50 -0.79 1.40 1.28
C TYR A 50 0.26 0.56 2.01
N THR A 51 1.50 0.69 1.58
CA THR A 51 2.66 0.07 2.21
C THR A 51 3.78 1.09 2.42
N THR A 52 4.59 0.87 3.45
CA THR A 52 5.68 1.77 3.85
C THR A 52 7.07 1.23 3.51
N THR A 53 7.15 0.05 2.88
CA THR A 53 8.42 -0.60 2.53
C THR A 53 8.43 -1.02 1.06
N MET A 54 9.62 -0.98 0.44
CA MET A 54 9.79 -1.50 -0.91
C MET A 54 9.54 -3.01 -0.98
N ALA A 55 9.88 -3.76 0.07
CA ALA A 55 9.62 -5.19 0.14
C ALA A 55 8.12 -5.49 0.13
N GLY A 56 7.34 -4.75 0.93
CA GLY A 56 5.88 -4.83 0.92
C GLY A 56 5.29 -4.45 -0.44
N GLY A 57 5.77 -3.37 -1.05
CA GLY A 57 5.34 -2.97 -2.40
C GLY A 57 5.58 -4.05 -3.46
N ARG A 58 6.77 -4.67 -3.43
CA ARG A 58 7.10 -5.80 -4.32
C ARG A 58 6.17 -6.99 -4.07
N ALA A 59 5.99 -7.39 -2.82
CA ALA A 59 5.10 -8.50 -2.46
C ALA A 59 3.65 -8.24 -2.91
N SER A 60 3.13 -7.02 -2.74
CA SER A 60 1.80 -6.63 -3.22
C SER A 60 1.67 -6.73 -4.74
N VAL A 61 2.67 -6.23 -5.49
CA VAL A 61 2.66 -6.31 -6.96
C VAL A 61 2.75 -7.77 -7.44
N GLU A 62 3.60 -8.59 -6.80
CA GLU A 62 3.68 -10.02 -7.11
C GLU A 62 2.35 -10.74 -6.81
N ALA A 63 1.70 -10.46 -5.68
CA ALA A 63 0.38 -11.00 -5.36
C ALA A 63 -0.67 -10.59 -6.40
N LEU A 64 -0.66 -9.33 -6.88
CA LEU A 64 -1.58 -8.86 -7.91
C LEU A 64 -1.38 -9.54 -9.27
N ARG A 65 -0.16 -9.99 -9.59
CA ARG A 65 0.12 -10.78 -10.81
C ARG A 65 -0.44 -12.20 -10.72
N HIS A 66 -0.44 -12.78 -9.52
CA HIS A 66 -0.97 -14.12 -9.26
C HIS A 66 -2.50 -14.07 -9.11
N ARG A 67 -3.21 -13.77 -10.20
CA ARG A 67 -4.68 -13.75 -10.26
C ARG A 67 -5.33 -15.14 -10.38
N ALA A 68 -4.55 -16.23 -10.37
CA ALA A 68 -5.04 -17.56 -10.70
C ALA A 68 -4.81 -18.56 -9.56
N GLN A 69 -5.90 -19.27 -9.22
CA GLN A 69 -6.03 -20.36 -8.26
C GLN A 69 -6.12 -19.95 -6.78
N MET A 70 -7.24 -19.30 -6.44
CA MET A 70 -7.75 -19.37 -5.06
C MET A 70 -8.22 -20.80 -4.80
N ALA A 71 -7.30 -21.66 -4.36
CA ALA A 71 -7.64 -22.95 -3.79
C ALA A 71 -7.89 -22.79 -2.29
N VAL A 72 -8.93 -23.45 -1.81
CA VAL A 72 -9.20 -23.55 -0.38
C VAL A 72 -8.47 -24.78 0.12
N TYR A 73 -7.71 -24.62 1.20
CA TYR A 73 -6.98 -25.69 1.84
C TYR A 73 -7.50 -25.84 3.27
N CYS A 74 -7.73 -27.07 3.74
CA CYS A 74 -7.93 -27.26 5.17
C CYS A 74 -6.58 -27.39 5.88
N LEU A 75 -6.52 -26.89 7.11
CA LEU A 75 -5.28 -26.89 7.89
C LEU A 75 -4.73 -28.32 8.09
N GLN A 76 -5.64 -29.29 8.23
CA GLN A 76 -5.32 -30.70 8.39
C GLN A 76 -4.62 -31.28 7.16
N GLU A 77 -5.11 -30.99 5.95
CA GLU A 77 -4.47 -31.40 4.68
C GLU A 77 -3.10 -30.74 4.51
N MET A 78 -2.99 -29.45 4.86
CA MET A 78 -1.69 -28.77 4.79
C MET A 78 -0.66 -29.41 5.72
N HIS A 79 -1.05 -29.78 6.94
CA HIS A 79 -0.14 -30.45 7.88
C HIS A 79 0.22 -31.87 7.46
N ALA A 80 -0.73 -32.62 6.88
CA ALA A 80 -0.48 -33.98 6.40
C ALA A 80 0.49 -34.06 5.21
N GLY A 81 0.68 -32.96 4.48
CA GLY A 81 1.63 -32.87 3.36
C GLY A 81 3.05 -32.48 3.75
N ILE A 82 3.34 -32.33 5.05
CA ILE A 82 4.66 -32.01 5.60
C ILE A 82 5.23 -33.30 6.22
N ASP A 83 5.70 -34.21 5.37
CA ASP A 83 6.57 -35.33 5.77
C ASP A 83 8.05 -34.97 5.52
#